data_AF-A0AAV6ZAK6-F1
#
_entry.id   AF-A0AAV6ZAK6-F1
#
_cell.length_a   1.000
_cell.length_b   1.000
_cell.length_c   1.000
_cell.angle_alpha   90.00
_cell.angle_beta   90.00
_cell.angle_gamma   90.00
#
_symmetry.space_group_name_H-M   'P 1'
#
loop_
_entity.id
_entity.type
_entity.pdbx_description
1 polymer ?
#
loop_
_entity_poly.entity_id
_entity_poly.type
_entity_poly.pdbx_seq_one_letter_code
_entity_poly.pdbx_strand_id
1 'polypeptide(L)'
;MSVVPIACNDLMFFLHHCFIDKIFDAHIRRWGITPASYPNVQVYGHRAYDCMCPFLECWYHRTMFTQSTTFGYRYDIYKNF
;
A
#
# COMPACT_ATOMS: atom_id res chain seq x y z
N MET A 1 -8.81 -1.09 -17.79
CA MET A 1 -8.16 -0.31 -16.71
C MET A 1 -8.18 1.19 -16.98
N SER A 2 -9.20 1.93 -16.52
CA SER A 2 -9.22 3.41 -16.48
C SER A 2 -10.50 3.96 -15.84
N VAL A 3 -11.59 3.19 -15.92
CA VAL A 3 -12.88 3.51 -15.29
C VAL A 3 -12.85 3.06 -13.82
N VAL A 4 -12.71 4.02 -12.91
CA VAL A 4 -12.43 3.78 -11.47
C VAL A 4 -13.37 2.76 -10.81
N PRO A 5 -14.71 2.86 -10.92
CA PRO A 5 -15.61 1.99 -10.16
C PRO A 5 -15.58 0.50 -10.54
N ILE A 6 -15.14 0.18 -11.76
CA ILE A 6 -15.12 -1.19 -12.30
C ILE A 6 -13.70 -1.65 -12.65
N ALA A 7 -12.69 -0.88 -12.23
CA ALA A 7 -11.29 -1.15 -12.54
C ALA A 7 -10.89 -2.56 -12.10
N CYS A 8 -11.24 -2.95 -10.88
CA CYS A 8 -10.90 -4.25 -10.30
C CYS A 8 -11.57 -5.46 -10.97
N ASN A 9 -12.53 -5.27 -11.88
CA ASN A 9 -13.13 -6.38 -12.64
C ASN A 9 -12.17 -6.98 -13.67
N ASP A 10 -11.13 -6.23 -14.05
CA ASP A 10 -10.05 -6.69 -14.93
C ASP A 10 -8.91 -7.28 -14.09
N LEU A 11 -8.52 -8.53 -14.35
CA LEU A 11 -7.45 -9.21 -13.61
C LEU A 11 -6.09 -8.47 -13.68
N MET A 12 -5.88 -7.66 -14.71
CA MET A 12 -4.70 -6.80 -14.81
C MET A 12 -4.59 -5.80 -13.66
N PHE A 13 -5.72 -5.44 -13.01
CA PHE A 13 -5.72 -4.58 -11.82
C PHE A 13 -4.88 -5.16 -10.69
N PHE A 14 -5.00 -6.46 -10.44
CA PHE A 14 -4.26 -7.11 -9.37
C PHE A 14 -2.75 -7.06 -9.63
N LEU A 15 -2.31 -7.48 -10.82
CA LEU A 15 -0.90 -7.44 -11.20
C LEU A 15 -0.32 -6.03 -11.19
N HIS A 16 -1.10 -5.05 -11.66
CA HIS A 16 -0.74 -3.65 -11.61
C HIS A 16 -0.53 -3.19 -10.15
N HIS A 17 -1.49 -3.44 -9.27
CA HIS A 17 -1.39 -3.00 -7.87
C HIS A 17 -0.33 -3.75 -7.06
N CYS A 18 -0.03 -5.02 -7.36
CA CYS A 18 1.15 -5.70 -6.82
C CYS A 18 2.46 -5.00 -7.23
N PHE A 19 2.56 -4.53 -8.47
CA PHE A 19 3.74 -3.77 -8.91
C PHE A 19 3.83 -2.39 -8.24
N ILE A 20 2.70 -1.69 -8.08
CA ILE A 20 2.65 -0.43 -7.33
C ILE A 20 3.05 -0.64 -5.87
N ASP A 21 2.56 -1.69 -5.22
CA ASP A 21 2.94 -2.06 -3.85
C ASP A 21 4.43 -2.42 -3.74
N LYS A 22 5.00 -3.10 -4.74
CA LYS A 22 6.46 -3.33 -4.82
C LYS A 22 7.26 -2.02 -4.85
N ILE A 23 6.81 -1.02 -5.61
CA ILE A 23 7.46 0.30 -5.64
C ILE A 23 7.33 0.97 -4.26
N PHE A 24 6.17 0.88 -3.63
CA PHE A 24 5.93 1.45 -2.31
C PHE A 24 6.79 0.79 -1.22
N ASP A 25 6.86 -0.53 -1.19
CA ASP A 25 7.72 -1.29 -0.27
C ASP A 25 9.22 -0.98 -0.51
N ALA A 26 9.65 -0.82 -1.75
CA ALA A 26 11.01 -0.37 -2.08
C ALA A 26 11.28 1.05 -1.57
N HIS A 27 10.29 1.95 -1.66
CA HIS A 27 10.38 3.31 -1.11
C HIS A 27 10.50 3.28 0.41
N ILE A 28 9.67 2.49 1.11
CA ILE A 28 9.72 2.32 2.55
C ILE A 28 11.11 1.87 3.00
N ARG A 29 11.66 0.83 2.36
CA ARG A 29 12.98 0.28 2.69
C ARG A 29 14.11 1.27 2.43
N ARG A 30 14.07 1.95 1.27
CA ARG A 30 15.14 2.88 0.86
C ARG A 30 15.26 4.06 1.80
N TRP A 31 14.15 4.57 2.31
CA TRP A 31 14.11 5.80 3.12
C TRP A 31 13.84 5.57 4.60
N GLY A 32 13.76 4.31 5.05
CA GLY A 32 13.48 3.99 6.45
C GLY A 32 12.13 4.55 6.92
N ILE A 33 11.13 4.56 6.04
CA ILE A 33 9.79 5.06 6.35
C ILE A 33 9.16 4.22 7.44
N THR A 34 8.51 4.87 8.39
CA THR A 34 7.79 4.22 9.49
C THR A 34 6.34 4.72 9.54
N PRO A 35 5.47 4.10 10.34
CA PRO A 35 4.12 4.61 10.60
C PRO A 35 4.08 6.05 11.16
N ALA A 36 5.19 6.57 11.69
CA ALA A 36 5.29 7.96 12.13
C ALA A 36 5.53 8.95 10.97
N SER A 37 5.98 8.46 9.81
CA SER A 37 6.23 9.26 8.62
C SER A 37 4.95 9.58 7.82
N TYR A 38 3.80 9.02 8.21
CA TYR A 38 2.52 9.29 7.54
C TYR A 38 2.17 10.78 7.68
N PRO A 39 1.78 11.47 6.60
CA PRO A 39 1.52 12.90 6.64
C PRO A 39 0.34 13.24 7.55
N ASN A 40 0.49 14.29 8.35
CA ASN A 40 -0.60 14.82 9.17
C ASN A 40 -1.49 15.74 8.32
N VAL A 41 -2.27 15.14 7.43
CA VAL A 41 -3.24 15.83 6.57
C VAL A 41 -4.65 15.72 7.15
N GLN A 42 -5.38 16.83 7.15
CA GLN A 42 -6.78 16.89 7.59
C GLN A 42 -7.75 16.61 6.44
N VAL A 43 -7.55 15.51 5.72
CA VAL A 43 -8.45 15.07 4.65
C VAL A 43 -9.24 13.86 5.14
N TYR A 44 -10.57 13.97 5.18
CA TYR A 44 -11.45 12.87 5.60
C TYR A 44 -11.21 11.62 4.77
N GLY A 45 -11.08 10.47 5.43
CA GLY A 45 -10.80 9.19 4.77
C GLY A 45 -9.32 8.99 4.44
N HIS A 46 -8.45 9.94 4.77
CA HIS A 46 -7.00 9.88 4.54
C HIS A 46 -6.18 10.34 5.75
N ARG A 47 -6.79 10.46 6.94
CA ARG A 47 -6.01 10.80 8.15
C ARG A 47 -5.22 9.57 8.61
N ALA A 48 -4.11 9.81 9.28
CA ALA A 48 -3.23 8.75 9.79
C ALA A 48 -3.98 7.69 10.63
N TYR A 49 -5.00 8.13 11.38
CA TYR A 49 -5.83 7.32 12.28
C TYR A 49 -7.25 7.08 11.76
N ASP A 50 -7.55 7.44 10.51
CA ASP A 50 -8.79 6.99 9.87
C ASP A 50 -8.65 5.51 9.52
N CYS A 51 -9.70 4.73 9.77
CA CYS A 51 -9.80 3.36 9.28
C CYS A 51 -9.94 3.39 7.75
N MET A 52 -9.22 2.52 7.05
CA MET A 52 -9.40 2.33 5.62
C MET A 52 -10.76 1.69 5.36
N CYS A 53 -11.65 2.44 4.72
CA CYS A 53 -12.97 1.98 4.35
C CYS A 53 -12.90 1.09 3.10
N PRO A 54 -13.67 -0.01 2.97
CA PRO A 54 -14.66 -0.56 3.91
C PRO A 54 -14.19 -1.87 4.58
N PHE A 55 -12.90 -1.98 4.95
CA PHE A 55 -12.43 -3.21 5.60
C PHE A 55 -13.22 -3.48 6.90
N LEU A 56 -13.53 -4.75 7.16
CA LEU A 56 -14.37 -5.15 8.31
C LEU A 56 -13.73 -4.75 9.65
N GLU A 57 -12.42 -4.92 9.76
CA GLU A 57 -11.64 -4.48 10.91
C GLU A 57 -11.02 -3.10 10.64
N CYS A 58 -10.85 -2.30 11.69
CA CYS A 58 -10.22 -0.99 11.54
C CYS A 58 -8.71 -1.13 11.33
N TRP A 59 -8.32 -1.06 10.06
CA TRP A 59 -6.92 -0.90 9.66
C TRP A 59 -6.62 0.57 9.41
N TYR A 60 -5.69 1.14 10.18
CA TYR A 60 -5.32 2.54 10.03
C TYR A 60 -4.40 2.75 8.83
N HIS A 61 -4.52 3.88 8.13
CA HIS A 61 -3.63 4.19 7.01
C HIS A 61 -2.14 4.12 7.38
N ARG A 62 -1.79 4.65 8.56
CA ARG A 62 -0.40 4.67 9.02
C ARG A 62 0.20 3.29 9.26
N THR A 63 -0.61 2.27 9.58
CA THR A 63 -0.06 0.92 9.85
C THR A 63 0.44 0.26 8.57
N MET A 64 -0.07 0.68 7.40
CA MET A 64 0.38 0.20 6.10
C MET A 64 1.71 0.82 5.65
N PHE A 65 2.21 1.84 6.36
CA PHE A 65 3.56 2.40 6.15
C PHE A 65 4.60 1.54 6.87
N THR A 66 4.56 0.25 6.61
CA THR A 66 5.39 -0.79 7.21
C THR A 66 5.93 -1.68 6.09
N GLN A 67 7.14 -2.23 6.27
CA GLN A 67 7.72 -3.13 5.27
C GLN A 67 6.86 -4.37 5.07
N SER A 68 6.74 -4.81 3.81
CA SER A 68 6.00 -6.02 3.40
C SER A 68 6.35 -7.27 4.22
N THR A 69 7.60 -7.39 4.67
CA THR A 69 8.08 -8.52 5.48
C THR A 69 7.35 -8.66 6.81
N THR A 70 6.84 -7.56 7.36
CA THR A 70 6.02 -7.57 8.58
C THR A 70 4.66 -8.22 8.35
N PHE A 71 4.15 -8.14 7.12
CA PHE A 71 2.90 -8.76 6.69
C PHE A 71 3.12 -10.18 6.12
N GLY A 72 4.34 -10.71 6.21
CA GLY A 72 4.66 -12.09 5.82
C GLY A 72 4.94 -12.30 4.33
N TYR A 73 5.13 -11.23 3.54
CA TYR A 73 5.51 -11.35 2.14
C TYR A 73 6.72 -10.49 1.77
N ARG A 74 7.34 -10.80 0.63
CA ARG A 74 8.44 -10.02 0.06
C ARG A 74 8.45 -10.17 -1.45
N TYR A 75 8.61 -9.06 -2.15
CA TYR A 75 8.82 -9.09 -3.60
C TYR A 75 10.22 -9.57 -3.96
N ASP A 76 10.30 -10.39 -5.01
CA ASP A 76 11.59 -10.78 -5.56
C ASP A 76 12.32 -9.55 -6.13
N ILE A 77 13.63 -9.52 -5.91
CA ILE A 77 14.53 -8.56 -6.54
C ILE A 77 14.88 -9.07 -7.93
N TYR A 78 15.08 -8.16 -8.88
CA TYR A 78 15.43 -8.56 -10.24
C TYR A 78 16.65 -9.49 -10.23
N LYS A 79 16.44 -10.76 -10.58
CA LYS A 79 17.51 -11.72 -10.82
C LYS A 79 17.95 -11.56 -12.26
N ASN A 80 19.20 -11.17 -12.47
CA ASN A 80 19.86 -11.46 -13.74
C ASN A 80 19.92 -12.98 -13.85
N PHE A 81 19.22 -13.54 -14.84
CA PHE A 81 19.40 -14.92 -15.27
C PHE A 81 20.66 -15.03 -16.13
#